data_AF-A0A444VTK5-F1
#
_entry.id   AF-A0A444VTK5-F1
#
_cell.length_a   1.000
_cell.length_b   1.000
_cell.length_c   1.000
_cell.angle_alpha   90.00
_cell.angle_beta   90.00
_cell.angle_gamma   90.00
#
_symmetry.space_group_name_H-M   'P 1'
#
loop_
_entity.id
_entity.type
_entity.pdbx_description
1 polymer ?
#
loop_
_entity_poly.entity_id
_entity_poly.type
_entity_poly.pdbx_seq_one_letter_code
_entity_poly.pdbx_strand_id
1 'polypeptide(L)'
;MNKTQIEDRIALLYLALQYCSERSKTFTAGERICINQERFQWMHILDDETASPRPVPSNIESKIKEVLKLALHHNFKPYYADPFKEEILIY
;
A
#
# COMPACT_ATOMS: atom_id res chain seq x y z
N MET A 1 -12.40 2.81 10.87
CA MET A 1 -12.67 2.53 9.43
C MET A 1 -13.49 1.25 9.39
N ASN A 2 -14.46 1.13 8.49
CA ASN A 2 -15.14 -0.15 8.27
C ASN A 2 -14.28 -1.09 7.40
N LYS A 3 -14.66 -2.36 7.32
CA LYS A 3 -13.91 -3.39 6.56
C LYS A 3 -13.58 -2.96 5.13
N THR A 4 -14.56 -2.48 4.36
CA THR A 4 -14.35 -2.02 2.98
C THR A 4 -13.33 -0.89 2.89
N GLN A 5 -13.39 0.09 3.80
CA GLN A 5 -12.42 1.18 3.85
C GLN A 5 -11.00 0.69 4.16
N ILE A 6 -10.87 -0.36 4.98
CA ILE A 6 -9.58 -0.98 5.29
C ILE A 6 -9.04 -1.71 4.07
N GLU A 7 -9.88 -2.49 3.38
CA GLU A 7 -9.51 -3.19 2.15
C GLU A 7 -9.06 -2.22 1.05
N ASP A 8 -9.80 -1.13 0.84
CA ASP A 8 -9.45 -0.06 -0.09
C ASP A 8 -8.09 0.57 0.25
N ARG A 9 -7.83 0.77 1.56
CA ARG A 9 -6.55 1.32 2.03
C ARG A 9 -5.40 0.36 1.79
N ILE A 10 -5.58 -0.94 2.05
CA ILE A 10 -4.57 -1.97 1.76
C ILE A 10 -4.27 -2.00 0.25
N ALA A 11 -5.29 -1.98 -0.60
CA ALA A 11 -5.14 -1.96 -2.04
C ALA A 11 -4.35 -0.72 -2.52
N LEU A 12 -4.67 0.46 -1.99
CA LEU A 12 -3.96 1.70 -2.31
C LEU A 12 -2.48 1.64 -1.89
N LEU A 13 -2.18 1.18 -0.67
CA LEU A 13 -0.81 1.05 -0.18
C LEU A 13 -0.01 0.06 -1.01
N TYR A 14 -0.66 -1.03 -1.45
CA TYR A 14 -0.03 -2.03 -2.30
C TYR A 14 0.25 -1.52 -3.72
N LEU A 15 -0.72 -0.84 -4.33
CA LEU A 15 -0.56 -0.15 -5.61
C LEU A 15 0.63 0.81 -5.57
N ALA A 16 0.73 1.62 -4.51
CA ALA A 16 1.81 2.58 -4.35
C ALA A 16 3.20 1.91 -4.32
N LEU A 17 3.31 0.76 -3.65
CA LEU A 17 4.56 -0.02 -3.59
C LEU A 17 4.92 -0.66 -4.93
N GLN A 18 3.93 -1.19 -5.67
CA GLN A 18 4.16 -1.79 -6.99
C GLN A 18 4.56 -0.73 -8.02
N TYR A 19 3.81 0.38 -8.09
CA TYR A 19 4.09 1.47 -9.02
C TYR A 19 5.53 2.01 -8.85
N CYS A 20 5.97 2.19 -7.61
CA CYS A 20 7.31 2.70 -7.35
C CYS A 20 8.44 1.69 -7.60
N SER A 21 8.14 0.40 -7.58
CA SER A 21 9.12 -0.63 -7.95
C SER A 21 9.33 -0.65 -9.48
N GLU A 22 8.31 -0.32 -10.26
CA GLU A 22 8.31 -0.49 -11.72
C GLU A 22 8.58 0.80 -12.50
N ARG A 23 8.19 1.97 -11.98
CA ARG A 23 8.16 3.22 -12.78
C ARG A 23 8.98 4.36 -12.19
N SER A 24 8.96 4.57 -10.88
CA SER A 24 9.60 5.73 -10.27
C SER A 24 10.09 5.48 -8.84
N LYS A 25 11.30 5.92 -8.52
CA LYS A 25 11.82 5.91 -7.14
C LYS A 25 11.22 7.05 -6.29
N THR A 26 9.89 7.15 -6.25
CA THR A 26 9.16 8.22 -5.50
C THR A 26 9.33 8.08 -3.99
N PHE A 27 9.42 6.84 -3.51
CA PHE A 27 9.64 6.52 -2.11
C PHE A 27 11.10 6.12 -1.86
N THR A 28 11.66 6.63 -0.78
CA THR A 28 12.89 6.10 -0.19
C THR A 28 12.65 4.70 0.38
N ALA A 29 13.72 3.97 0.70
CA ALA A 29 13.62 2.66 1.36
C ALA A 29 12.84 2.75 2.70
N GLY A 30 13.11 3.78 3.51
CA GLY A 30 12.41 4.01 4.77
C GLY A 30 10.91 4.27 4.57
N GLU A 31 10.54 5.05 3.56
CA GLU A 31 9.13 5.31 3.26
C GLU A 31 8.40 4.04 2.79
N ARG A 32 9.06 3.20 1.96
CA ARG A 32 8.50 1.90 1.56
C ARG A 32 8.25 0.99 2.77
N ILE A 33 9.18 0.99 3.74
CA ILE A 33 9.01 0.23 4.99
C ILE A 33 7.78 0.73 5.76
N CYS A 34 7.62 2.04 5.92
CA CYS A 34 6.44 2.60 6.60
C CYS A 34 5.13 2.23 5.90
N ILE A 35 5.08 2.32 4.56
CA ILE A 35 3.89 1.94 3.77
C ILE A 35 3.56 0.45 3.95
N ASN A 36 4.59 -0.39 3.91
CA ASN A 36 4.44 -1.84 4.08
C ASN A 36 3.96 -2.18 5.50
N GLN A 37 4.48 -1.50 6.53
CA GLN A 37 4.04 -1.65 7.92
C GLN A 37 2.59 -1.25 8.11
N GLU A 38 2.16 -0.11 7.55
CA GLU A 38 0.75 0.28 7.58
C GLU A 38 -0.13 -0.78 6.89
N ARG A 39 0.30 -1.28 5.72
CA ARG A 39 -0.45 -2.31 4.96
C ARG A 39 -0.67 -3.57 5.80
N PHE A 40 0.38 -4.09 6.43
CA PHE A 40 0.28 -5.27 7.28
C PHE A 40 -0.51 -5.02 8.56
N GLN A 41 -0.40 -3.83 9.16
CA GLN A 41 -1.22 -3.48 10.33
C GLN A 41 -2.71 -3.49 9.98
N TRP A 42 -3.08 -3.02 8.79
CA TRP A 42 -4.46 -3.08 8.32
C TRP A 42 -4.93 -4.51 8.05
N MET A 43 -4.09 -5.37 7.48
CA MET A 43 -4.41 -6.80 7.35
C MET A 43 -4.65 -7.43 8.72
N HIS A 44 -3.79 -7.15 9.70
CA HIS A 44 -3.94 -7.67 11.05
C HIS A 44 -5.24 -7.17 11.73
N ILE A 45 -5.63 -5.91 11.50
CA ILE A 45 -6.90 -5.36 12.02
C ILE A 45 -8.13 -6.04 11.42
N LEU A 46 -8.04 -6.59 10.19
CA LEU A 46 -9.13 -7.38 9.62
C LEU A 46 -9.33 -8.72 10.36
N ASP A 47 -8.28 -9.25 10.99
CA ASP A 47 -8.32 -10.48 11.79
C ASP A 47 -8.59 -10.21 13.28
N ASP A 48 -8.07 -9.09 13.80
CA ASP A 48 -8.19 -8.64 15.18
C ASP A 48 -8.57 -7.15 15.24
N GLU A 49 -9.87 -6.87 15.36
CA GLU A 49 -10.40 -5.51 15.43
C GLU A 49 -9.93 -4.71 16.67
N THR A 50 -9.30 -5.36 17.65
CA THR A 50 -8.73 -4.68 18.83
C THR A 50 -7.35 -4.07 18.57
N ALA A 51 -6.70 -4.47 17.47
CA ALA A 51 -5.41 -3.96 17.08
C ALA A 51 -5.47 -2.46 16.72
N SER A 52 -4.43 -1.71 17.06
CA SER A 52 -4.36 -0.28 16.79
C SER A 52 -3.79 0.02 15.41
N PRO A 53 -4.32 1.02 14.67
CA PRO A 53 -3.79 1.38 13.37
C PRO A 53 -2.41 2.04 13.48
N ARG A 54 -1.61 1.88 12.41
CA ARG A 54 -0.29 2.52 12.26
C ARG A 54 -0.25 3.31 10.96
N PRO A 55 -0.90 4.48 10.87
CA PRO A 55 -0.90 5.28 9.66
C PRO A 55 0.50 5.81 9.34
N VAL A 56 0.83 5.92 8.05
CA VAL A 56 2.05 6.62 7.64
C VAL A 56 1.97 8.13 7.94
N PRO A 57 3.13 8.80 8.12
CA PRO A 57 3.20 10.26 8.20
C PRO A 57 2.58 11.00 6.99
N SER A 58 2.12 12.23 7.22
CA SER A 58 1.39 13.04 6.24
C SER A 58 2.17 13.34 4.94
N ASN A 59 3.50 13.44 5.02
CA ASN A 59 4.36 13.59 3.84
C ASN A 59 4.34 12.32 2.96
N ILE A 60 4.31 11.13 3.56
CA ILE A 60 4.19 9.86 2.82
C ILE A 60 2.79 9.74 2.23
N GLU A 61 1.75 10.10 3.00
CA GLU A 61 0.37 10.12 2.51
C GLU A 61 0.20 11.01 1.26
N SER A 62 0.87 12.17 1.25
CA SER A 62 0.83 13.08 0.10
C SER A 62 1.44 12.45 -1.15
N LYS A 63 2.57 11.73 -0.99
CA LYS A 63 3.20 10.97 -2.08
C LYS A 63 2.35 9.80 -2.56
N ILE A 64 1.66 9.08 -1.65
CA ILE A 64 0.73 8.00 -2.02
C ILE A 64 -0.38 8.55 -2.93
N LYS A 65 -0.96 9.70 -2.58
CA LYS A 65 -1.99 10.37 -3.41
C LYS A 65 -1.46 10.78 -4.78
N GLU A 66 -0.21 11.24 -4.85
CA GLU A 66 0.44 11.55 -6.13
C GLU A 66 0.65 10.29 -6.98
N VAL A 67 1.15 9.22 -6.38
CA VAL A 67 1.32 7.92 -7.06
C VAL A 67 -0.01 7.39 -7.59
N LEU A 68 -1.12 7.52 -6.84
CA LEU A 68 -2.44 7.13 -7.33
C LEU A 68 -2.83 7.91 -8.60
N LYS A 69 -2.60 9.23 -8.62
CA LYS A 69 -2.88 10.06 -9.80
C LYS A 69 -2.02 9.63 -10.99
N LEU A 70 -0.74 9.36 -10.77
CA LEU A 70 0.19 8.90 -11.81
C LEU A 70 -0.19 7.51 -12.33
N ALA A 71 -0.53 6.58 -11.44
CA ALA A 71 -0.97 5.23 -11.80
C ALA A 71 -2.22 5.28 -12.70
N LEU A 72 -3.19 6.12 -12.37
CA LEU A 72 -4.38 6.36 -13.20
C LEU A 72 -3.99 6.98 -14.54
N HIS A 73 -3.17 8.04 -14.53
CA HIS A 73 -2.74 8.73 -15.75
C HIS A 73 -2.00 7.81 -16.73
N HIS A 74 -1.18 6.90 -16.20
CA HIS A 74 -0.40 5.94 -16.99
C HIS A 74 -1.13 4.63 -17.29
N ASN A 75 -2.41 4.49 -16.90
CA ASN A 75 -3.16 3.23 -16.97
C ASN A 75 -2.35 2.05 -16.41
N PHE A 76 -1.66 2.28 -15.29
CA PHE A 76 -0.77 1.30 -14.68
C PHE A 76 -1.57 0.08 -14.24
N LYS A 77 -1.07 -1.11 -14.60
CA LYS A 77 -1.64 -2.39 -14.22
C LYS A 77 -0.69 -3.05 -13.23
N PRO A 78 -1.02 -3.10 -11.93
CA PRO A 78 -0.18 -3.78 -10.95
C PRO A 78 0.00 -5.25 -11.33
N TYR A 79 1.22 -5.77 -11.18
CA TYR A 79 1.53 -7.17 -11.42
C TYR A 79 0.70 -8.11 -10.51
N TYR A 80 0.50 -7.69 -9.27
CA TYR A 80 -0.38 -8.35 -8.32
C TYR A 80 -1.66 -7.54 -8.14
N ALA A 81 -2.75 -8.02 -8.75
CA ALA A 81 -4.06 -7.39 -8.65
C ALA A 81 -4.74 -7.60 -7.29
N ASP A 82 -4.35 -8.65 -6.56
CA ASP A 82 -4.90 -9.00 -5.27
C ASP A 82 -3.92 -8.63 -4.15
N PRO A 83 -4.20 -7.61 -3.32
CA PRO A 83 -3.33 -7.20 -2.22
C PRO A 83 -3.32 -8.16 -1.03
N PHE A 84 -4.16 -9.22 -1.06
CA PHE A 84 -4.29 -10.23 -0.02
C PHE A 84 -3.66 -11.57 -0.41
N LYS A 85 -3.20 -11.73 -1.65
CA LYS A 85 -2.41 -12.91 -2.02
C LYS A 85 -1.01 -12.81 -1.43
N GLU A 86 -0.60 -13.84 -0.71
CA GLU A 86 0.78 -14.00 -0.26
C GLU A 86 1.72 -13.92 -1.47
N GLU A 87 2.70 -13.02 -1.40
CA GLU A 87 3.76 -12.98 -2.40
C GLU A 87 4.54 -14.29 -2.30
N ILE A 88 4.47 -15.13 -3.33
CA ILE A 88 5.30 -16.33 -3.42
C ILE A 88 6.75 -15.85 -3.46
N LEU A 89 7.48 -16.04 -2.35
CA LEU A 89 8.93 -15.92 -2.30
C LEU A 89 9.52 -16.99 -3.21
N ILE A 90 9.86 -16.61 -4.44
CA ILE A 90 10.70 -17.44 -5.29
C ILE A 90 12.13 -17.23 -4.78
N TYR A 91 12.64 -18.24 -4.05
CA TYR A 91 14.03 -18.33 -3.61
C TYR A 91 15.00 -18.56 -4.77
#